data_AF-A0A922LHR8-F1
#
_entry.id   AF-A0A922LHR8-F1
#
_cell.length_a   1.000
_cell.length_b   1.000
_cell.length_c   1.000
_cell.angle_alpha   90.00
_cell.angle_beta   90.00
_cell.angle_gamma   90.00
#
_symmetry.space_group_name_H-M   'P 1'
#
loop_
_entity.id
_entity.type
_entity.pdbx_description
1 polymer ?
#
loop_
_entity_poly.entity_id
_entity_poly.type
_entity_poly.pdbx_seq_one_letter_code
_entity_poly.pdbx_strand_id
1 'polypeptide(L)'
;MLLIKMFFRYFCFSFTFNRRVKADVLSQLPAKRRELVVLDPSIIKKGSLGRHAKTMLTDKLSSKEKRSALFEYFHATGSVKLPAIEQYVLDIIECGHKFLLFAHHTDVLDSLDKLLSEKSLACI
;
A
#
# COMPACT_ATOMS: atom_id res chain seq x y z
N MET A 1 1.81 23.59 52.01
CA MET A 1 2.00 24.76 51.15
C MET A 1 0.85 24.81 50.16
N LEU A 2 -0.19 25.54 50.55
CA LEU A 2 -1.34 25.86 49.70
C LEU A 2 -0.92 27.02 48.81
N LEU A 3 -1.14 26.95 47.50
CA LEU A 3 -1.46 28.16 46.73
C LEU A 3 -2.46 27.80 45.63
N ILE A 4 -3.71 28.17 45.90
CA ILE A 4 -4.85 28.18 44.99
C ILE A 4 -5.02 29.63 44.50
N LYS A 5 -5.20 29.81 43.18
CA LYS A 5 -6.23 30.67 42.54
C LYS A 5 -6.01 30.64 41.01
N MET A 6 -6.94 30.08 40.22
CA MET A 6 -8.15 30.72 39.65
C MET A 6 -7.79 31.96 38.79
N PHE A 7 -8.22 32.15 37.54
CA PHE A 7 -9.57 31.96 36.99
C PHE A 7 -9.64 32.25 35.47
N PHE A 8 -10.73 31.79 34.82
CA PHE A 8 -11.27 32.14 33.47
C PHE A 8 -10.47 31.67 32.23
N ARG A 9 -11.04 31.09 31.16
CA ARG A 9 -12.40 31.19 30.58
C ARG A 9 -12.67 29.94 29.70
N TYR A 10 -13.84 29.35 29.85
CA TYR A 10 -14.44 28.24 29.09
C TYR A 10 -13.97 28.04 27.62
N PHE A 11 -13.41 26.87 27.27
CA PHE A 11 -13.74 26.08 26.04
C PHE A 11 -12.93 24.76 25.96
N CYS A 12 -13.63 23.61 25.83
CA CYS A 12 -13.24 22.33 25.20
C CYS A 12 -11.83 21.70 25.43
N PHE A 13 -11.75 20.52 26.08
CA PHE A 13 -10.97 19.35 25.60
C PHE A 13 -11.09 18.13 26.56
N SER A 14 -11.95 17.16 26.24
CA SER A 14 -11.93 15.83 26.88
C SER A 14 -11.38 14.83 25.86
N PHE A 15 -10.07 14.61 25.86
CA PHE A 15 -9.45 13.56 25.03
C PHE A 15 -9.56 12.22 25.77
N THR A 16 -10.72 11.57 25.64
CA THR A 16 -10.92 10.20 26.13
C THR A 16 -10.27 9.21 25.15
N PHE A 17 -9.24 8.51 25.60
CA PHE A 17 -8.57 7.47 24.81
C PHE A 17 -9.44 6.20 24.83
N ASN A 18 -10.22 5.96 23.76
CA ASN A 18 -11.00 4.74 23.63
C ASN A 18 -10.12 3.61 23.08
N ARG A 19 -9.60 2.75 23.97
CA ARG A 19 -8.79 1.57 23.61
C ARG A 19 -9.59 0.29 23.83
N ARG A 20 -10.09 -0.34 22.75
CA ARG A 20 -10.62 -1.72 22.76
C ARG A 20 -9.60 -2.69 22.17
N VAL A 21 -9.38 -3.84 22.79
CA VAL A 21 -8.48 -4.88 22.24
C VAL A 21 -9.23 -5.74 21.24
N LYS A 22 -8.50 -6.26 20.23
CA LYS A 22 -9.11 -7.09 19.17
C LYS A 22 -9.87 -8.29 19.73
N ALA A 23 -9.41 -8.85 20.86
CA ALA A 23 -10.08 -9.93 21.58
C ALA A 23 -11.54 -9.60 21.96
N ASP A 24 -11.83 -8.34 22.32
CA ASP A 24 -13.15 -7.92 22.80
C ASP A 24 -14.16 -7.71 21.66
N VAL A 25 -13.71 -7.62 20.40
CA VAL A 25 -14.54 -7.25 19.24
C VAL A 25 -14.47 -8.29 18.11
N LEU A 26 -13.59 -9.29 18.22
CA LEU A 26 -13.37 -10.31 17.18
C LEU A 26 -14.63 -11.13 16.86
N SER A 27 -15.56 -11.29 17.81
CA SER A 27 -16.84 -11.97 17.59
C SER A 27 -17.82 -11.19 16.70
N GLN A 28 -17.60 -9.89 16.52
CA GLN A 28 -18.47 -8.99 15.73
C GLN A 28 -17.99 -8.82 14.30
N LEU A 29 -16.80 -9.33 13.96
CA LEU A 29 -16.17 -9.18 12.66
C LEU A 29 -15.98 -10.54 11.99
N PRO A 30 -16.19 -10.63 10.67
CA PRO A 30 -15.86 -11.84 9.94
C PRO A 30 -14.36 -12.13 10.04
N ALA A 31 -14.00 -13.42 9.96
CA ALA A 31 -12.62 -13.84 10.04
C ALA A 31 -11.77 -13.17 8.95
N LYS A 32 -10.63 -12.60 9.37
CA LYS A 32 -9.68 -11.96 8.45
C LYS A 32 -9.08 -13.01 7.51
N ARG A 33 -9.30 -12.86 6.20
CA ARG A 33 -8.67 -13.68 5.17
C ARG A 33 -7.44 -12.97 4.61
N ARG A 34 -6.37 -13.72 4.35
CA ARG A 34 -5.16 -13.25 3.67
C ARG A 34 -4.85 -14.23 2.56
N GLU A 35 -4.94 -13.74 1.33
CA GLU A 35 -4.72 -14.53 0.13
C GLU A 35 -3.61 -13.91 -0.71
N LEU A 36 -2.79 -14.77 -1.32
CA LEU A 36 -1.80 -14.34 -2.29
C LEU A 36 -2.39 -14.55 -3.67
N VAL A 37 -2.59 -13.45 -4.39
CA VAL A 37 -3.11 -13.48 -5.75
C VAL A 37 -1.94 -13.56 -6.73
N VAL A 38 -1.99 -14.54 -7.61
CA VAL A 38 -1.02 -14.72 -8.69
C VAL A 38 -1.52 -13.93 -9.90
N LEU A 39 -0.72 -12.98 -10.37
CA LEU A 39 -1.01 -12.20 -11.57
C LEU A 39 -0.60 -12.98 -12.83
N ASP A 40 -1.26 -12.71 -13.96
CA ASP A 40 -0.94 -13.36 -15.24
C ASP A 40 0.49 -13.04 -15.69
N PRO A 41 1.39 -14.04 -15.78
CA PRO A 41 2.77 -13.83 -16.20
C PRO A 41 2.91 -13.44 -17.68
N SER A 42 1.89 -13.66 -18.50
CA SER A 42 1.89 -13.38 -19.94
C SER A 42 1.92 -11.89 -20.24
N ILE A 43 1.30 -11.09 -19.35
CA ILE A 43 1.19 -9.64 -19.47
C ILE A 43 2.49 -8.94 -19.03
N ILE A 44 3.31 -9.63 -18.22
CA ILE A 44 4.50 -9.09 -17.57
C ILE A 44 5.72 -9.15 -18.49
N LYS A 45 6.13 -7.99 -19.05
CA LYS A 45 7.32 -7.89 -19.91
C LYS A 45 8.62 -7.85 -19.09
N LYS A 46 9.33 -8.97 -19.00
CA LYS A 46 10.54 -9.14 -18.15
C LYS A 46 11.81 -8.34 -18.57
N GLY A 47 11.76 -7.52 -19.62
CA GLY A 47 12.94 -7.02 -20.33
C GLY A 47 14.06 -6.41 -19.47
N SER A 48 13.75 -5.40 -18.66
CA SER A 48 14.74 -4.68 -17.84
C SER A 48 15.12 -5.41 -16.53
N LEU A 49 14.27 -6.33 -16.06
CA LEU A 49 14.40 -6.94 -14.73
C LEU A 49 15.61 -7.88 -14.63
N GLY A 50 15.95 -8.58 -15.71
CA GLY A 50 17.07 -9.52 -15.72
C GLY A 50 18.43 -8.86 -15.47
N ARG A 51 18.59 -7.58 -15.86
CA ARG A 51 19.82 -6.81 -15.62
C ARG A 51 19.96 -6.45 -14.13
N HIS A 52 18.91 -5.88 -13.55
CA HIS A 52 18.87 -5.49 -12.14
C HIS A 52 19.01 -6.72 -11.22
N ALA A 53 18.37 -7.84 -11.58
CA ALA A 53 18.53 -9.11 -10.86
C ALA A 53 19.97 -9.65 -10.92
N LYS A 54 20.67 -9.51 -12.06
CA LYS A 54 22.09 -9.89 -12.14
C LYS A 54 22.97 -9.01 -11.27
N THR A 55 22.75 -7.70 -11.25
CA THR A 55 23.50 -6.76 -10.40
C THR A 55 23.34 -7.10 -8.92
N MET A 56 22.12 -7.45 -8.47
CA MET A 56 21.84 -7.90 -7.09
C MET A 56 22.67 -9.12 -6.67
N LEU A 57 22.84 -10.09 -7.58
CA LEU A 57 23.51 -11.36 -7.33
C LEU A 57 25.04 -11.26 -7.35
N THR A 58 25.59 -10.10 -7.72
CA THR A 58 27.05 -9.92 -7.69
C THR A 58 27.54 -9.73 -6.25
N ASP A 59 28.35 -10.68 -5.77
CA ASP A 59 28.87 -10.68 -4.40
C ASP A 59 29.87 -9.56 -4.08
N LYS A 60 30.30 -8.81 -5.10
CA LYS A 60 31.33 -7.76 -5.00
C LYS A 60 30.83 -6.41 -4.46
N LEU A 61 29.52 -6.26 -4.24
CA LEU A 61 28.93 -4.98 -3.84
C LEU A 61 28.97 -4.75 -2.33
N SER A 62 29.29 -3.53 -1.92
CA SER A 62 29.17 -3.06 -0.53
C SER A 62 27.70 -3.08 -0.07
N SER A 63 27.46 -3.19 1.24
CA SER A 63 26.11 -3.20 1.83
C SER A 63 25.26 -1.99 1.41
N LYS A 64 25.88 -0.83 1.19
CA LYS A 64 25.20 0.39 0.71
C LYS A 64 24.79 0.27 -0.75
N GLU A 65 25.64 -0.31 -1.59
CA GLU A 65 25.40 -0.48 -3.03
C GLU A 65 24.34 -1.56 -3.28
N LYS A 66 24.39 -2.67 -2.52
CA LYS A 66 23.33 -3.69 -2.53
C LYS A 66 21.98 -3.10 -2.19
N ARG A 67 21.91 -2.22 -1.18
CA ARG A 67 20.66 -1.54 -0.82
C ARG A 67 20.16 -0.61 -1.93
N SER A 68 21.05 0.15 -2.58
CA SER A 68 20.67 1.03 -3.70
C SER A 68 20.11 0.23 -4.87
N ALA A 69 20.82 -0.83 -5.28
CA ALA A 69 20.37 -1.70 -6.36
C ALA A 69 19.02 -2.38 -6.02
N LEU A 70 18.72 -2.61 -4.75
CA LEU A 70 17.47 -3.26 -4.32
C LEU A 70 16.29 -2.32 -4.51
N PHE A 71 16.48 -1.04 -4.21
CA PHE A 71 15.46 -0.02 -4.47
C PHE A 71 15.20 0.14 -5.96
N GLU A 72 16.25 0.18 -6.78
CA GLU A 72 16.11 0.21 -8.24
C GLU A 72 15.39 -1.02 -8.77
N TYR A 73 15.72 -2.20 -8.25
CA TYR A 73 15.04 -3.43 -8.59
C TYR A 73 13.54 -3.36 -8.22
N PHE A 74 13.20 -2.92 -7.01
CA PHE A 74 11.80 -2.81 -6.59
C PHE A 74 11.03 -1.80 -7.44
N HIS A 75 11.62 -0.64 -7.71
CA HIS A 75 11.05 0.37 -8.61
C HIS A 75 10.77 -0.22 -10.00
N ALA A 76 11.77 -0.87 -10.61
CA ALA A 76 11.63 -1.51 -11.91
C ALA A 76 10.58 -2.63 -11.92
N THR A 77 10.47 -3.42 -10.84
CA THR A 77 9.43 -4.45 -10.74
C THR A 77 8.03 -3.87 -10.60
N GLY A 78 7.87 -2.70 -9.98
CA GLY A 78 6.60 -1.98 -9.90
C GLY A 78 6.08 -1.64 -11.29
N SER A 79 6.92 -1.00 -12.11
CA SER A 79 6.54 -0.58 -13.47
C SER A 79 6.22 -1.76 -14.39
N VAL A 80 6.92 -2.89 -14.26
CA VAL A 80 6.68 -4.06 -15.11
C VAL A 80 5.40 -4.81 -14.71
N LYS A 81 4.98 -4.71 -13.45
CA LYS A 81 3.74 -5.32 -12.93
C LYS A 81 2.50 -4.49 -13.20
N LEU A 82 2.64 -3.18 -13.41
CA LEU A 82 1.54 -2.25 -13.69
C LEU A 82 0.43 -2.81 -14.58
N PRO A 83 0.70 -3.28 -15.81
CA PRO A 83 -0.39 -3.71 -16.70
C PRO A 83 -1.18 -4.92 -16.16
N ALA A 84 -0.51 -5.82 -15.42
CA ALA A 84 -1.18 -6.96 -14.81
C ALA A 84 -1.98 -6.55 -13.55
N ILE A 85 -1.51 -5.52 -12.82
CA ILE A 85 -2.24 -4.95 -11.67
C ILE A 85 -3.48 -4.20 -12.15
N GLU A 86 -3.36 -3.39 -13.20
CA GLU A 86 -4.48 -2.64 -13.80
C GLU A 86 -5.61 -3.58 -14.23
N GLN A 87 -5.28 -4.66 -14.95
CA GLN A 87 -6.24 -5.71 -15.32
C GLN A 87 -6.94 -6.31 -14.09
N TYR A 88 -6.17 -6.73 -13.07
CA TYR A 88 -6.74 -7.32 -11.86
C TYR A 88 -7.67 -6.35 -11.10
N VAL A 89 -7.32 -5.07 -11.06
CA VAL A 89 -8.17 -4.05 -10.42
C VAL A 89 -9.47 -3.86 -11.20
N LEU A 90 -9.43 -3.88 -12.54
CA LEU A 90 -10.64 -3.84 -13.37
C LEU A 90 -11.55 -5.03 -13.09
N ASP A 91 -11.01 -6.25 -12.99
CA ASP A 91 -11.80 -7.45 -12.68
C ASP A 91 -12.55 -7.31 -11.33
N ILE A 92 -11.90 -6.75 -10.32
CA ILE A 92 -12.52 -6.51 -9.00
C ILE A 92 -13.66 -5.47 -9.11
N ILE A 93 -13.45 -4.43 -9.90
CA ILE A 93 -14.44 -3.36 -10.11
C ILE A 93 -15.66 -3.91 -10.85
N GLU A 94 -15.45 -4.74 -11.87
CA GLU A 94 -16.53 -5.40 -12.62
C GLU A 94 -17.36 -6.33 -11.72
N CYS A 95 -16.74 -6.92 -10.70
CA CYS A 95 -17.45 -7.67 -9.66
C CYS A 95 -18.28 -6.78 -8.70
N GLY A 96 -18.15 -5.44 -8.77
CA GLY A 96 -18.92 -4.50 -7.97
C GLY A 96 -18.51 -4.44 -6.49
N HIS A 97 -17.30 -4.88 -6.15
CA HIS A 97 -16.81 -4.89 -4.76
C HIS A 97 -16.08 -3.59 -4.40
N LYS A 98 -16.30 -3.11 -3.16
CA LYS A 98 -15.47 -2.04 -2.58
C LYS A 98 -14.18 -2.64 -2.03
N PHE A 99 -13.05 -2.01 -2.32
CA PHE A 99 -11.74 -2.46 -1.87
C PHE A 99 -10.87 -1.27 -1.43
N LEU A 100 -9.84 -1.56 -0.64
CA LEU A 100 -8.79 -0.62 -0.28
C LEU A 100 -7.50 -1.07 -0.96
N LEU A 101 -6.86 -0.17 -1.70
CA LEU A 101 -5.61 -0.44 -2.39
C LEU A 101 -4.45 0.22 -1.64
N PHE A 102 -3.38 -0.54 -1.44
CA PHE A 102 -2.16 -0.07 -0.82
C PHE A 102 -0.98 -0.37 -1.74
N ALA A 103 -0.16 0.65 -2.04
CA ALA A 103 1.08 0.50 -2.78
C ALA A 103 2.18 1.37 -2.16
N HIS A 104 3.42 0.91 -2.28
CA HIS A 104 4.59 1.64 -1.78
C HIS A 104 5.09 2.68 -2.79
N HIS A 105 4.91 2.43 -4.09
CA HIS A 105 5.39 3.31 -5.15
C HIS A 105 4.26 4.25 -5.59
N THR A 106 4.52 5.55 -5.55
CA THR A 106 3.59 6.59 -6.01
C THR A 106 3.24 6.40 -7.48
N ASP A 107 4.22 6.04 -8.31
CA ASP A 107 4.02 5.77 -9.74
C ASP A 107 2.94 4.72 -9.99
N VAL A 108 2.82 3.72 -9.10
CA VAL A 108 1.79 2.68 -9.20
C VAL A 108 0.42 3.24 -8.84
N LEU A 109 0.33 4.08 -7.81
CA LEU A 109 -0.91 4.75 -7.44
C LEU A 109 -1.37 5.73 -8.52
N ASP A 110 -0.45 6.51 -9.10
CA ASP A 110 -0.76 7.49 -10.13
C ASP A 110 -1.28 6.84 -11.42
N SER A 111 -0.71 5.69 -11.81
CA SER A 111 -1.22 4.89 -12.94
C SER A 111 -2.63 4.37 -12.67
N LEU A 112 -2.87 3.85 -11.46
CA LEU A 112 -4.19 3.35 -11.09
C LEU A 112 -5.22 4.47 -10.98
N ASP A 113 -4.86 5.63 -10.46
CA ASP A 113 -5.75 6.79 -10.38
C ASP A 113 -6.17 7.27 -11.77
N LYS A 114 -5.23 7.33 -12.72
CA LYS A 114 -5.54 7.59 -14.14
C LYS A 114 -6.53 6.59 -14.70
N LEU A 115 -6.27 5.29 -14.52
CA LEU A 115 -7.17 4.22 -14.97
C LEU A 115 -8.59 4.36 -14.39
N LEU A 116 -8.69 4.67 -13.10
CA LEU A 116 -9.99 4.82 -12.41
C LEU A 116 -10.72 6.08 -12.88
N SER A 117 -9.99 7.18 -13.11
CA SER A 117 -10.55 8.43 -13.64
C SER A 117 -11.09 8.26 -15.06
N GLU A 118 -10.43 7.49 -15.93
CA GLU A 118 -10.91 7.16 -17.27
C GLU A 118 -12.22 6.36 -17.24
N LYS A 119 -12.41 5.53 -16.20
CA LYS A 119 -13.63 4.74 -15.99
C LYS A 119 -14.70 5.51 -15.21
N SER A 120 -14.49 6.79 -14.88
CA SER A 120 -15.41 7.64 -14.11
C SER A 120 -15.79 7.07 -12.74
N LEU A 121 -14.88 6.32 -12.11
CA LEU A 121 -15.13 5.71 -10.81
C LEU A 121 -14.75 6.68 -9.69
N ALA A 122 -15.64 6.85 -8.72
CA ALA A 122 -15.39 7.71 -7.57
C ALA A 122 -14.48 7.02 -6.55
N CYS A 123 -13.21 7.46 -6.48
CA CYS A 123 -12.34 7.19 -5.34
C CYS A 123 -12.75 8.10 -4.16
N ILE A 124 -12.89 7.53 -2.96
CA ILE A 124 -13.25 8.23 -1.71
C ILE A 124 -12.05 8.23 -0.77
#